data_AF-A0A5D2DSG4-F1
#
_entry.id   AF-A0A5D2DSG4-F1
#
_cell.length_a   1.000
_cell.length_b   1.000
_cell.length_c   1.000
_cell.angle_alpha   90.00
_cell.angle_beta   90.00
_cell.angle_gamma   90.00
#
_symmetry.space_group_name_H-M   'P 1'
#
loop_
_entity.id
_entity.type
_entity.pdbx_description
1 polymer ?
#
loop_
_entity_poly.entity_id
_entity_poly.type
_entity_poly.pdbx_seq_one_letter_code
_entity_poly.pdbx_strand_id
1 'polypeptide(L)'
;MATTTESSLLSDLQTSDDSKGIHSLVSDYLHPISTLANSKKKKPDQAAVRSLAKQFLSFLSKSFPIIYKRIYIQNPNQQQHASLSYFFETYRLCITCLEFVSSQLAGGAHLVQIQRLKLVYCLQSWGRYDEAESEALRVLERLRGEVKSKGKFVPGIDIAGGDSKFGSIVVEAVASVVKSVAMGHCKDSGKYERVLALLEQVRPWCRALEADVAEKSHNVLVTFLGRCCRFLIEEINHFGEELIRGFCNECLAEYARSMMKDQVFKFARRICSSLFLLERTDSSVQIDLVTFLLVSISRECKVDIDNNAMEFVELVDYCAYKCRDAGTTFCSTLAKRLNDMAGDFHQATIPVDLILRLYATGLDFSVRNVKLKYNDCTTSKGVEDDSAIDVLFLERDKLHNLSGLLGLLGNCCNIGKSDPSIASDVECKNSLPCKDKKACLVMYYNTLKFLCQPLAELVNSEKKRILAETEASSDSSSLCIIQDTFYQFCDSFFSLER
;
A
#
# COMPACT_ATOMS: atom_id res chain seq x y z
N MET A 1 -39.13 -1.39 -47.28
CA MET A 1 -38.05 -1.19 -46.29
C MET A 1 -36.74 -1.45 -47.02
N ALA A 2 -35.88 -0.44 -47.15
CA ALA A 2 -34.62 -0.58 -47.85
C ALA A 2 -33.72 -1.56 -47.08
N THR A 3 -33.18 -2.57 -47.75
CA THR A 3 -32.16 -3.46 -47.19
C THR A 3 -30.96 -2.61 -46.80
N THR A 4 -30.78 -2.38 -45.49
CA THR A 4 -29.63 -1.67 -44.94
C THR A 4 -28.36 -2.41 -45.36
N THR A 5 -27.57 -1.79 -46.23
CA THR A 5 -26.31 -2.38 -46.69
C THR A 5 -25.28 -2.32 -45.57
N GLU A 6 -24.37 -3.31 -45.51
CA GLU A 6 -23.28 -3.37 -44.52
C GLU A 6 -22.51 -2.04 -44.44
N SER A 7 -22.29 -1.39 -45.59
CA SER A 7 -21.62 -0.10 -45.69
C SER A 7 -22.41 1.05 -45.06
N SER A 8 -23.74 1.06 -45.20
CA SER A 8 -24.61 2.06 -44.55
C SER A 8 -24.53 1.92 -43.05
N LEU A 9 -24.67 0.69 -42.54
CA LEU A 9 -24.65 0.40 -41.11
C LEU A 9 -23.30 0.76 -40.45
N LEU A 10 -22.18 0.49 -41.14
CA LEU A 10 -20.85 0.89 -40.68
C LEU A 10 -20.66 2.42 -40.67
N SER A 11 -21.25 3.11 -41.65
CA SER A 11 -21.22 4.58 -41.72
C SER A 11 -22.04 5.19 -40.58
N ASP A 12 -23.25 4.65 -40.35
CA ASP A 12 -24.14 5.08 -39.26
C ASP A 12 -23.50 4.83 -37.88
N LEU A 13 -22.84 3.67 -37.70
CA LEU A 13 -22.04 3.39 -36.50
C LEU A 13 -20.95 4.43 -36.26
N GLN A 14 -20.43 5.07 -37.31
CA GLN A 14 -19.39 6.08 -37.22
C GLN A 14 -19.92 7.50 -36.98
N THR A 15 -21.10 7.85 -37.50
CA THR A 15 -21.59 9.24 -37.56
C THR A 15 -22.87 9.52 -36.77
N SER A 16 -23.76 8.54 -36.55
CA SER A 16 -25.07 8.80 -35.96
C SER A 16 -25.03 8.97 -34.43
N ASP A 17 -25.78 9.93 -33.91
CA ASP A 17 -25.89 10.20 -32.46
C ASP A 17 -27.03 9.41 -31.79
N ASP A 18 -27.92 8.78 -32.57
CA ASP A 18 -29.00 7.93 -32.07
C ASP A 18 -28.49 6.51 -31.77
N SER A 19 -27.81 6.35 -30.63
CA SER A 19 -27.25 5.04 -30.24
C SER A 19 -28.31 3.95 -30.09
N LYS A 20 -29.55 4.29 -29.72
CA LYS A 20 -30.63 3.31 -29.56
C LYS A 20 -31.13 2.81 -30.91
N GLY A 21 -31.36 3.72 -31.86
CA GLY A 21 -31.73 3.36 -33.24
C GLY A 21 -30.65 2.52 -33.91
N ILE A 22 -29.37 2.94 -33.78
CA ILE A 22 -28.23 2.18 -34.31
C ILE A 22 -28.16 0.79 -33.69
N HIS A 23 -28.35 0.67 -32.37
CA HIS A 23 -28.35 -0.64 -31.71
C HIS A 23 -29.43 -1.57 -32.27
N SER A 24 -30.65 -1.05 -32.50
CA SER A 24 -31.72 -1.82 -33.14
C SER A 24 -31.30 -2.32 -34.52
N LEU A 25 -30.77 -1.42 -35.38
CA LEU A 25 -30.35 -1.77 -36.73
C LEU A 25 -29.23 -2.82 -36.75
N VAL A 26 -28.26 -2.71 -35.83
CA VAL A 26 -27.17 -3.69 -35.70
C VAL A 26 -27.69 -5.02 -35.14
N SER A 27 -28.62 -4.97 -34.19
CA SER A 27 -29.27 -6.16 -33.64
C SER A 27 -30.05 -6.93 -34.70
N ASP A 28 -30.81 -6.23 -35.54
CA ASP A 28 -31.57 -6.81 -36.64
C ASP A 28 -30.64 -7.42 -37.69
N TYR A 29 -29.54 -6.72 -38.03
CA TYR A 29 -28.54 -7.24 -38.96
C TYR A 29 -27.82 -8.50 -38.43
N LEU A 30 -27.48 -8.53 -37.14
CA LEU A 30 -26.80 -9.66 -36.50
C LEU A 30 -27.75 -10.75 -35.98
N HIS A 31 -29.07 -10.58 -36.14
CA HIS A 31 -30.10 -11.51 -35.67
C HIS A 31 -29.86 -12.98 -36.07
N PRO A 32 -29.41 -13.29 -37.31
CA PRO A 32 -29.14 -14.67 -37.70
C PRO A 32 -28.05 -15.35 -36.86
N ILE A 33 -27.05 -14.61 -36.38
CA ILE A 33 -26.00 -15.15 -35.51
C ILE A 33 -26.44 -15.13 -34.05
N SER A 34 -27.00 -14.01 -33.59
CA SER A 34 -27.27 -13.79 -32.16
C SER A 34 -28.31 -14.76 -31.60
N THR A 35 -29.32 -15.14 -32.40
CA THR A 35 -30.32 -16.15 -32.04
C THR A 35 -29.70 -17.54 -31.83
N LEU A 36 -28.78 -17.94 -32.70
CA LEU A 36 -28.06 -19.21 -32.61
C LEU A 36 -27.07 -19.21 -31.43
N ALA A 37 -26.36 -18.11 -31.23
CA ALA A 37 -25.39 -17.92 -30.15
C ALA A 37 -26.05 -18.01 -28.76
N ASN A 38 -27.28 -17.52 -28.63
CA ASN A 38 -28.05 -17.55 -27.39
C ASN A 38 -28.86 -18.84 -27.19
N SER A 39 -28.88 -19.74 -28.17
CA SER A 39 -29.64 -20.98 -28.08
C SER A 39 -28.97 -21.98 -27.12
N LYS A 40 -29.75 -22.56 -26.20
CA LYS A 40 -29.27 -23.61 -25.26
C LYS A 40 -29.09 -25.00 -25.92
N LYS A 41 -29.23 -25.12 -27.24
CA LYS A 41 -29.23 -26.41 -27.96
C LYS A 41 -27.79 -26.93 -28.22
N LYS A 42 -27.68 -28.24 -28.50
CA LYS A 42 -26.43 -28.98 -28.80
C LYS A 42 -25.52 -28.25 -29.80
N LYS A 43 -24.21 -28.51 -29.71
CA LYS A 43 -23.12 -27.96 -30.55
C LYS A 43 -23.60 -27.59 -31.96
N PRO A 44 -23.45 -26.33 -32.37
CA PRO A 44 -23.92 -25.87 -33.68
C PRO A 44 -23.21 -26.62 -34.81
N ASP A 45 -23.92 -26.83 -35.91
CA ASP A 45 -23.34 -27.43 -37.12
C ASP A 45 -22.18 -26.56 -37.62
N GLN A 46 -21.01 -27.18 -37.81
CA GLN A 46 -19.81 -26.47 -38.25
C GLN A 46 -19.98 -25.85 -39.65
N ALA A 47 -20.80 -26.44 -40.52
CA ALA A 47 -21.09 -25.87 -41.83
C ALA A 47 -21.88 -24.55 -41.71
N ALA A 48 -22.87 -24.52 -40.82
CA ALA A 48 -23.64 -23.32 -40.50
C ALA A 48 -22.76 -22.22 -39.88
N VAL A 49 -21.90 -22.58 -38.91
CA VAL A 49 -20.93 -21.63 -38.30
C VAL A 49 -19.99 -21.04 -39.36
N ARG A 50 -19.49 -21.86 -40.28
CA ARG A 50 -18.62 -21.40 -41.37
C ARG A 50 -19.34 -20.47 -42.35
N SER A 51 -20.59 -20.77 -42.69
CA SER A 51 -21.41 -19.90 -43.56
C SER A 51 -21.64 -18.53 -42.91
N LEU A 52 -22.01 -18.52 -41.63
CA LEU A 52 -22.23 -17.29 -40.86
C LEU A 52 -20.93 -16.50 -40.69
N ALA A 53 -19.81 -17.17 -40.43
CA ALA A 53 -18.51 -16.52 -40.36
C ALA A 53 -18.17 -15.81 -41.68
N LYS A 54 -18.36 -16.47 -42.83
CA LYS A 54 -18.13 -15.85 -44.15
C LYS A 54 -18.99 -14.61 -44.38
N GLN A 55 -20.23 -14.62 -43.90
CA GLN A 55 -21.17 -13.52 -44.11
C GLN A 55 -20.88 -12.31 -43.20
N PHE A 56 -20.56 -12.55 -41.93
CA PHE A 56 -20.59 -11.47 -40.92
C PHE A 56 -19.20 -11.08 -40.36
N LEU A 57 -18.15 -11.86 -40.63
CA LEU A 57 -16.83 -11.57 -40.05
C LEU A 57 -16.24 -10.23 -40.54
N SER A 58 -16.45 -9.88 -41.81
CA SER A 58 -16.07 -8.55 -42.35
C SER A 58 -16.69 -7.44 -41.52
N PHE A 59 -18.01 -7.47 -41.36
CA PHE A 59 -18.75 -6.48 -40.58
C PHE A 59 -18.21 -6.40 -39.15
N LEU A 60 -18.18 -7.53 -38.41
CA LEU A 60 -17.70 -7.57 -37.02
C LEU A 60 -16.30 -6.97 -36.88
N SER A 61 -15.37 -7.35 -37.77
CA SER A 61 -13.98 -6.86 -37.74
C SER A 61 -13.88 -5.34 -37.93
N LYS A 62 -14.76 -4.74 -38.74
CA LYS A 62 -14.82 -3.30 -39.01
C LYS A 62 -15.58 -2.53 -37.92
N SER A 63 -16.61 -3.14 -37.33
CA SER A 63 -17.42 -2.51 -36.28
C SER A 63 -16.64 -2.32 -34.99
N PHE A 64 -15.76 -3.26 -34.60
CA PHE A 64 -15.01 -3.15 -33.34
C PHE A 64 -14.17 -1.86 -33.22
N PRO A 65 -13.29 -1.50 -34.18
CA PRO A 65 -12.56 -0.24 -34.13
C PRO A 65 -13.45 1.01 -34.14
N ILE A 66 -14.56 0.98 -34.89
CA ILE A 66 -15.49 2.12 -34.99
C ILE A 66 -16.16 2.37 -33.64
N ILE A 67 -16.77 1.32 -33.08
CA ILE A 67 -17.46 1.43 -31.79
C ILE A 67 -16.44 1.77 -30.70
N TYR A 68 -15.30 1.07 -30.66
CA TYR A 68 -14.25 1.34 -29.67
C TYR A 68 -13.81 2.80 -29.69
N LYS A 69 -13.58 3.41 -30.86
CA LYS A 69 -13.22 4.84 -30.95
C LYS A 69 -14.29 5.77 -30.40
N ARG A 70 -15.57 5.39 -30.47
CA ARG A 70 -16.68 6.17 -29.92
C ARG A 70 -16.82 6.03 -28.42
N ILE A 71 -16.60 4.84 -27.87
CA ILE A 71 -16.76 4.58 -26.44
C ILE A 71 -15.46 4.68 -25.65
N TYR A 72 -14.29 4.71 -26.28
CA TYR A 72 -13.02 4.92 -25.58
C TYR A 72 -12.77 6.42 -25.38
N ILE A 73 -13.50 6.99 -24.41
CA ILE A 73 -13.41 8.39 -24.00
C ILE A 73 -12.93 8.41 -22.55
N GLN A 74 -11.96 9.29 -22.25
CA GLN A 74 -11.52 9.54 -20.89
C GLN A 74 -12.44 10.60 -20.25
N ASN A 75 -12.98 10.30 -19.07
CA ASN A 75 -13.84 11.20 -18.29
C ASN A 75 -15.04 11.75 -19.09
N PRO A 76 -15.96 10.87 -19.54
CA PRO A 76 -17.14 11.29 -20.29
C PRO A 76 -18.07 12.19 -19.47
N ASN A 77 -18.73 13.13 -20.15
CA ASN A 77 -19.72 14.02 -19.55
C ASN A 77 -21.12 13.36 -19.50
N GLN A 78 -22.05 13.94 -18.72
CA GLN A 78 -23.38 13.37 -18.50
C GLN A 78 -24.21 13.21 -19.80
N GLN A 79 -24.02 14.11 -20.77
CA GLN A 79 -24.68 14.01 -22.08
C GLN A 79 -24.16 12.79 -22.87
N GLN A 80 -22.85 12.55 -22.84
CA GLN A 80 -22.22 11.38 -23.45
C GLN A 80 -22.69 10.07 -22.78
N HIS A 81 -22.91 10.07 -21.46
CA HIS A 81 -23.50 8.93 -20.74
C HIS A 81 -24.88 8.54 -21.27
N ALA A 82 -25.74 9.52 -21.53
CA ALA A 82 -27.05 9.25 -22.12
C ALA A 82 -26.91 8.81 -23.58
N SER A 83 -26.15 9.55 -24.38
CA SER A 83 -26.11 9.37 -25.85
C SER A 83 -25.37 8.12 -26.30
N LEU A 84 -24.37 7.63 -25.57
CA LEU A 84 -23.53 6.49 -26.00
C LEU A 84 -23.80 5.19 -25.22
N SER A 85 -24.78 5.18 -24.31
CA SER A 85 -25.11 4.00 -23.48
C SER A 85 -25.32 2.72 -24.29
N TYR A 86 -26.08 2.77 -25.39
CA TYR A 86 -26.37 1.62 -26.24
C TYR A 86 -25.18 1.14 -27.09
N PHE A 87 -24.12 1.94 -27.25
CA PHE A 87 -22.91 1.46 -27.93
C PHE A 87 -22.19 0.36 -27.15
N PHE A 88 -22.30 0.35 -25.81
CA PHE A 88 -21.79 -0.76 -25.00
C PHE A 88 -22.57 -2.06 -25.27
N GLU A 89 -23.89 -1.99 -25.40
CA GLU A 89 -24.73 -3.14 -25.75
C GLU A 89 -24.44 -3.64 -27.17
N THR A 90 -24.25 -2.71 -28.11
CA THR A 90 -23.82 -3.05 -29.48
C THR A 90 -22.45 -3.72 -29.48
N TYR A 91 -21.49 -3.23 -28.69
CA TYR A 91 -20.17 -3.85 -28.58
C TYR A 91 -20.25 -5.26 -27.97
N ARG A 92 -21.06 -5.45 -26.92
CA ARG A 92 -21.33 -6.76 -26.31
C ARG A 92 -21.97 -7.73 -27.30
N LEU A 93 -22.95 -7.28 -28.07
CA LEU A 93 -23.57 -8.08 -29.13
C LEU A 93 -22.55 -8.54 -30.17
N CYS A 94 -21.69 -7.62 -30.63
CA CYS A 94 -20.59 -7.95 -31.55
C CYS A 94 -19.64 -8.98 -30.95
N ILE A 95 -19.27 -8.87 -29.66
CA ILE A 95 -18.45 -9.88 -28.97
C ILE A 95 -19.17 -11.23 -28.96
N THR A 96 -20.44 -11.29 -28.59
CA THR A 96 -21.21 -12.55 -28.53
C THR A 96 -21.27 -13.23 -29.90
N CYS A 97 -21.48 -12.44 -30.96
CA CYS A 97 -21.47 -12.94 -32.33
C CYS A 97 -20.08 -13.43 -32.76
N LEU A 98 -19.02 -12.70 -32.40
CA LEU A 98 -17.64 -13.08 -32.67
C LEU A 98 -17.25 -14.37 -31.92
N GLU A 99 -17.69 -14.52 -30.67
CA GLU A 99 -17.45 -15.72 -29.86
C GLU A 99 -18.08 -16.96 -30.50
N PHE A 100 -19.29 -16.84 -31.04
CA PHE A 100 -19.97 -17.92 -31.75
C PHE A 100 -19.19 -18.41 -32.98
N VAL A 101 -18.62 -17.48 -33.76
CA VAL A 101 -17.84 -17.82 -34.97
C VAL A 101 -16.34 -18.02 -34.69
N SER A 102 -15.92 -17.99 -33.42
CA SER A 102 -14.50 -17.98 -33.03
C SER A 102 -13.69 -19.18 -33.53
N SER A 103 -14.33 -20.34 -33.69
CA SER A 103 -13.72 -21.55 -34.26
C SER A 103 -13.21 -21.39 -35.70
N GLN A 104 -13.66 -20.35 -36.41
CA GLN A 104 -13.25 -20.05 -37.79
C GLN A 104 -12.18 -18.94 -37.87
N LEU A 105 -11.72 -18.39 -36.73
CA LEU A 105 -10.73 -17.33 -36.67
C LEU A 105 -9.31 -17.91 -36.63
N ALA A 106 -8.42 -17.43 -37.49
CA ALA A 106 -6.99 -17.79 -37.45
C ALA A 106 -6.30 -17.41 -36.13
N GLY A 107 -6.82 -16.41 -35.40
CA GLY A 107 -6.34 -15.99 -34.07
C GLY A 107 -7.06 -16.67 -32.89
N GLY A 108 -7.95 -17.62 -33.16
CA GLY A 108 -8.67 -18.42 -32.16
C GLY A 108 -9.47 -17.62 -31.13
N ALA A 109 -9.70 -18.25 -29.97
CA ALA A 109 -10.46 -17.69 -28.85
C ALA A 109 -9.79 -16.44 -28.22
N HIS A 110 -8.48 -16.26 -28.39
CA HIS A 110 -7.74 -15.11 -27.84
C HIS A 110 -8.18 -13.79 -28.45
N LEU A 111 -8.54 -13.77 -29.74
CA LEU A 111 -9.03 -12.55 -30.40
C LEU A 111 -10.32 -12.04 -29.75
N VAL A 112 -11.20 -12.95 -29.34
CA VAL A 112 -12.45 -12.61 -28.62
C VAL A 112 -12.12 -11.99 -27.26
N GLN A 113 -11.16 -12.58 -26.54
CA GLN A 113 -10.75 -12.08 -25.23
C GLN A 113 -10.08 -10.70 -25.31
N ILE A 114 -9.30 -10.43 -26.36
CA ILE A 114 -8.73 -9.09 -26.60
C ILE A 114 -9.84 -8.04 -26.79
N GLN A 115 -10.91 -8.37 -27.55
CA GLN A 115 -12.04 -7.43 -27.67
C GLN A 115 -12.79 -7.27 -26.35
N ARG A 116 -12.95 -8.34 -25.56
CA ARG A 116 -13.53 -8.25 -24.20
C ARG A 116 -12.69 -7.35 -23.28
N LEU A 117 -11.37 -7.44 -23.31
CA LEU A 117 -10.50 -6.54 -22.54
C LEU A 117 -10.61 -5.08 -23.00
N LYS A 118 -10.72 -4.83 -24.31
CA LYS A 118 -11.02 -3.48 -24.82
C LYS A 118 -12.33 -2.92 -24.27
N LEU A 119 -13.38 -3.75 -24.19
CA LEU A 119 -14.64 -3.36 -23.54
C LEU A 119 -14.43 -3.04 -22.05
N VAL A 120 -13.65 -3.84 -21.32
CA VAL A 120 -13.29 -3.59 -19.92
C VAL A 120 -12.64 -2.21 -19.76
N TYR A 121 -11.72 -1.84 -20.64
CA TYR A 121 -11.09 -0.51 -20.60
C TYR A 121 -12.07 0.63 -20.84
N CYS A 122 -13.00 0.46 -21.78
CA CYS A 122 -14.08 1.43 -21.98
C CYS A 122 -14.97 1.51 -20.73
N LEU A 123 -15.37 0.38 -20.13
CA LEU A 123 -16.19 0.41 -18.92
C LEU A 123 -15.49 1.13 -17.76
N GLN A 124 -14.19 0.89 -17.59
CA GLN A 124 -13.38 1.59 -16.58
C GLN A 124 -13.26 3.09 -16.85
N SER A 125 -13.08 3.52 -18.10
CA SER A 125 -12.96 4.96 -18.41
C SER A 125 -14.27 5.73 -18.23
N TRP A 126 -15.39 5.01 -18.19
CA TRP A 126 -16.74 5.52 -17.91
C TRP A 126 -17.16 5.35 -16.44
N GLY A 127 -16.29 4.85 -15.57
CA GLY A 127 -16.61 4.63 -14.16
C GLY A 127 -17.55 3.45 -13.87
N ARG A 128 -17.82 2.58 -14.86
CA ARG A 128 -18.68 1.39 -14.73
C ARG A 128 -17.87 0.19 -14.18
N TYR A 129 -17.30 0.36 -12.99
CA TYR A 129 -16.30 -0.56 -12.43
C TYR A 129 -16.84 -1.97 -12.12
N ASP A 130 -18.08 -2.10 -11.64
CA ASP A 130 -18.68 -3.42 -11.36
C ASP A 130 -18.87 -4.26 -12.64
N GLU A 131 -19.26 -3.59 -13.73
CA GLU A 131 -19.39 -4.24 -15.02
C GLU A 131 -18.02 -4.58 -15.61
N ALA A 132 -17.03 -3.69 -15.45
CA ALA A 132 -15.66 -3.94 -15.87
C ALA A 132 -15.03 -5.13 -15.13
N GLU A 133 -15.23 -5.21 -13.80
CA GLU A 133 -14.81 -6.35 -12.98
C GLU A 133 -15.45 -7.65 -13.48
N SER A 134 -16.77 -7.63 -13.69
CA SER A 134 -17.52 -8.80 -14.16
C SER A 134 -17.05 -9.28 -15.54
N GLU A 135 -16.82 -8.37 -16.48
CA GLU A 135 -16.31 -8.73 -17.82
C GLU A 135 -14.86 -9.25 -17.76
N ALA A 136 -13.99 -8.67 -16.91
CA ALA A 136 -12.62 -9.15 -16.76
C ALA A 136 -12.57 -10.55 -16.11
N LEU A 137 -13.43 -10.84 -15.14
CA LEU A 137 -13.58 -12.19 -14.58
C LEU A 137 -14.10 -13.17 -15.62
N ARG A 138 -15.05 -12.77 -16.48
CA ARG A 138 -15.49 -13.62 -17.61
C ARG A 138 -14.34 -13.94 -18.56
N VAL A 139 -13.41 -13.01 -18.81
CA VAL A 139 -12.21 -13.30 -19.62
C VAL A 139 -11.40 -14.43 -18.99
N LEU A 140 -11.10 -14.34 -17.69
CA LEU A 140 -10.36 -15.37 -16.96
C LEU A 140 -11.10 -16.72 -16.97
N GLU A 141 -12.41 -16.72 -16.75
CA GLU A 141 -13.25 -17.93 -16.80
C GLU A 141 -13.22 -18.60 -18.19
N ARG A 142 -13.28 -17.81 -19.26
CA ARG A 142 -13.25 -18.32 -20.64
C ARG A 142 -11.88 -18.88 -21.02
N LEU A 143 -10.80 -18.25 -20.54
CA LEU A 143 -9.43 -18.75 -20.74
C LEU A 143 -9.14 -20.02 -19.94
N ARG A 144 -9.78 -20.21 -18.79
CA ARG A 144 -9.64 -21.43 -17.97
C ARG A 144 -10.32 -22.65 -18.59
N GLY A 145 -11.35 -22.45 -19.42
CA GLY A 145 -12.10 -23.54 -20.04
C GLY A 145 -12.95 -24.34 -19.05
N GLU A 146 -13.20 -25.62 -19.36
CA GLU A 146 -14.14 -26.49 -18.62
C GLU A 146 -13.64 -26.93 -17.24
N VAL A 147 -12.36 -26.73 -16.93
CA VAL A 147 -11.77 -27.10 -15.63
C VAL A 147 -12.25 -26.11 -14.56
N LYS A 148 -13.44 -26.36 -14.00
CA LYS A 148 -13.99 -25.59 -12.88
C LYS A 148 -13.46 -26.20 -11.57
N SER A 149 -12.41 -25.60 -11.02
CA SER A 149 -12.00 -25.87 -9.64
C SER A 149 -12.45 -24.73 -8.74
N LYS A 150 -13.02 -25.05 -7.57
CA LYS A 150 -13.42 -24.06 -6.58
C LYS A 150 -12.19 -23.25 -6.14
N GLY A 151 -12.32 -21.93 -6.08
CA GLY A 151 -11.26 -21.03 -5.65
C GLY A 151 -10.19 -20.69 -6.68
N LYS A 152 -10.17 -21.31 -7.87
CA LYS A 152 -9.24 -20.94 -8.96
C LYS A 152 -9.91 -20.02 -9.97
N PHE A 153 -9.41 -18.79 -10.05
CA PHE A 153 -9.87 -17.75 -10.96
C PHE A 153 -8.99 -17.68 -12.21
N VAL A 154 -7.68 -17.88 -12.06
CA VAL A 154 -6.70 -17.76 -13.15
C VAL A 154 -6.50 -19.11 -13.86
N PRO A 155 -6.40 -19.15 -15.20
CA PRO A 155 -6.00 -20.38 -15.91
C PRO A 155 -4.64 -20.89 -15.43
N GLY A 156 -4.47 -22.21 -15.31
CA GLY A 156 -3.17 -22.81 -14.98
C GLY A 156 -2.16 -22.60 -16.11
N ILE A 157 -0.88 -22.44 -15.77
CA ILE A 157 0.18 -22.24 -16.77
C ILE A 157 0.30 -23.41 -17.75
N ASP A 158 -0.02 -24.61 -17.28
CA ASP A 158 -0.02 -25.85 -18.06
C ASP A 158 -1.05 -25.86 -19.20
N ILE A 159 -2.07 -24.98 -19.15
CA ILE A 159 -3.15 -24.94 -20.15
C ILE A 159 -2.65 -24.39 -21.50
N ALA A 160 -1.72 -23.42 -21.49
CA ALA A 160 -1.22 -22.79 -22.70
C ALA A 160 0.27 -23.05 -22.97
N GLY A 161 0.89 -23.96 -22.20
CA GLY A 161 2.31 -24.31 -22.37
C GLY A 161 3.27 -23.13 -22.26
N GLY A 162 2.89 -22.06 -21.54
CA GLY A 162 3.69 -20.84 -21.41
C GLY A 162 3.64 -19.88 -22.61
N ASP A 163 2.59 -19.91 -23.46
CA ASP A 163 2.40 -18.90 -24.51
C ASP A 163 2.40 -17.48 -23.91
N SER A 164 3.40 -16.67 -24.28
CA SER A 164 3.57 -15.29 -23.82
C SER A 164 2.36 -14.42 -24.14
N LYS A 165 1.73 -14.60 -25.31
CA LYS A 165 0.54 -13.82 -25.70
C LYS A 165 -0.68 -14.21 -24.86
N PHE A 166 -0.83 -15.50 -24.57
CA PHE A 166 -1.84 -15.98 -23.64
C PHE A 166 -1.63 -15.40 -22.24
N GLY A 167 -0.40 -15.48 -21.73
CA GLY A 167 -0.03 -14.97 -20.42
C GLY A 167 -0.28 -13.47 -20.29
N SER A 168 -0.01 -12.70 -21.35
CA SER A 168 -0.23 -11.25 -21.37
C SER A 168 -1.72 -10.93 -21.17
N ILE A 169 -2.62 -11.62 -21.87
CA ILE A 169 -4.08 -11.45 -21.72
C ILE A 169 -4.52 -11.82 -20.29
N VAL A 170 -3.94 -12.87 -19.71
CA VAL A 170 -4.25 -13.29 -18.34
C VAL A 170 -3.84 -12.23 -17.32
N VAL A 171 -2.60 -11.76 -17.38
CA VAL A 171 -2.08 -10.73 -16.47
C VAL A 171 -2.86 -9.42 -16.65
N GLU A 172 -3.18 -9.04 -17.87
CA GLU A 172 -3.97 -7.85 -18.21
C GLU A 172 -5.40 -7.94 -17.67
N ALA A 173 -6.04 -9.11 -17.74
CA ALA A 173 -7.35 -9.36 -17.14
C ALA A 173 -7.30 -9.26 -15.60
N VAL A 174 -6.28 -9.83 -14.95
CA VAL A 174 -6.10 -9.71 -13.50
C VAL A 174 -5.88 -8.25 -13.08
N ALA A 175 -4.97 -7.54 -13.74
CA ALA A 175 -4.73 -6.12 -13.49
C ALA A 175 -6.01 -5.29 -13.69
N SER A 176 -6.84 -5.64 -14.67
CA SER A 176 -8.12 -4.99 -14.89
C SER A 176 -9.14 -5.26 -13.76
N VAL A 177 -9.19 -6.48 -13.20
CA VAL A 177 -10.01 -6.76 -12.01
C VAL A 177 -9.54 -5.90 -10.83
N VAL A 178 -8.24 -5.90 -10.54
CA VAL A 178 -7.67 -5.13 -9.42
C VAL A 178 -7.96 -3.63 -9.59
N LYS A 179 -7.79 -3.09 -10.81
CA LYS A 179 -8.13 -1.70 -11.12
C LYS A 179 -9.61 -1.40 -10.90
N SER A 180 -10.51 -2.27 -11.34
CA SER A 180 -11.95 -2.08 -11.17
C SER A 180 -12.33 -2.10 -9.68
N VAL A 181 -11.77 -3.02 -8.89
CA VAL A 181 -12.00 -3.06 -7.44
C VAL A 181 -11.45 -1.80 -6.76
N ALA A 182 -10.22 -1.40 -7.10
CA ALA A 182 -9.57 -0.21 -6.54
C ALA A 182 -10.35 1.08 -6.80
N MET A 183 -10.92 1.23 -7.99
CA MET A 183 -11.63 2.44 -8.40
C MET A 183 -13.13 2.41 -8.06
N GLY A 184 -13.70 1.23 -7.86
CA GLY A 184 -15.11 1.05 -7.49
C GLY A 184 -15.41 1.37 -6.03
N HIS A 185 -14.41 1.37 -5.14
CA HIS A 185 -14.57 1.66 -3.70
C HIS A 185 -15.72 0.87 -3.05
N CYS A 186 -15.88 -0.38 -3.46
CA CYS A 186 -16.95 -1.25 -2.97
C CYS A 186 -16.59 -1.73 -1.55
N LYS A 187 -17.59 -1.82 -0.65
CA LYS A 187 -17.43 -2.31 0.73
C LYS A 187 -17.65 -3.81 0.88
N ASP A 188 -17.60 -4.55 -0.22
CA ASP A 188 -17.69 -6.01 -0.24
C ASP A 188 -16.30 -6.64 0.01
N SER A 189 -16.09 -7.17 1.21
CA SER A 189 -14.86 -7.88 1.59
C SER A 189 -14.49 -9.00 0.62
N GLY A 190 -15.49 -9.69 0.05
CA GLY A 190 -15.27 -10.80 -0.89
C GLY A 190 -14.57 -10.37 -2.18
N LYS A 191 -14.66 -9.08 -2.56
CA LYS A 191 -13.90 -8.55 -3.71
C LYS A 191 -12.42 -8.41 -3.41
N TYR A 192 -12.05 -7.98 -2.20
CA TYR A 192 -10.64 -7.83 -1.80
C TYR A 192 -9.98 -9.18 -1.52
N GLU A 193 -10.69 -10.12 -0.92
CA GLU A 193 -10.24 -11.51 -0.77
C GLU A 193 -9.97 -12.16 -2.14
N ARG A 194 -10.85 -11.91 -3.11
CA ARG A 194 -10.65 -12.36 -4.50
C ARG A 194 -9.41 -11.73 -5.11
N VAL A 195 -9.15 -10.45 -4.87
CA VAL A 195 -7.92 -9.78 -5.33
C VAL A 195 -6.69 -10.50 -4.78
N LEU A 196 -6.64 -10.80 -3.48
CA LEU A 196 -5.51 -11.55 -2.89
C LEU A 196 -5.35 -12.94 -3.53
N ALA A 197 -6.45 -13.66 -3.75
CA ALA A 197 -6.41 -14.95 -4.42
C ALA A 197 -5.91 -14.85 -5.88
N LEU A 198 -6.26 -13.77 -6.59
CA LEU A 198 -5.79 -13.52 -7.96
C LEU A 198 -4.29 -13.23 -8.02
N LEU A 199 -3.75 -12.49 -7.04
CA LEU A 199 -2.31 -12.19 -6.97
C LEU A 199 -1.48 -13.46 -6.85
N GLU A 200 -1.84 -14.34 -5.92
CA GLU A 200 -1.13 -15.62 -5.76
C GLU A 200 -1.20 -16.48 -7.02
N GLN A 201 -2.36 -16.48 -7.70
CA GLN A 201 -2.57 -17.30 -8.89
C GLN A 201 -1.94 -16.73 -10.16
N VAL A 202 -1.71 -15.42 -10.25
CA VAL A 202 -1.12 -14.79 -11.45
C VAL A 202 0.41 -14.80 -11.44
N ARG A 203 1.05 -14.93 -10.26
CA ARG A 203 2.53 -14.95 -10.12
C ARG A 203 3.25 -15.89 -11.11
N PRO A 204 2.80 -17.14 -11.36
CA PRO A 204 3.45 -18.01 -12.34
C PRO A 204 3.43 -17.44 -13.76
N TRP A 205 2.34 -16.77 -14.15
CA TRP A 205 2.24 -16.12 -15.46
C TRP A 205 3.19 -14.93 -15.58
N CYS A 206 3.29 -14.09 -14.53
CA CYS A 206 4.23 -12.97 -14.53
C CYS A 206 5.68 -13.43 -14.76
N ARG A 207 6.07 -14.62 -14.25
CA ARG A 207 7.42 -15.19 -14.43
C ARG A 207 7.66 -15.76 -15.83
N ALA A 208 6.61 -16.16 -16.53
CA ALA A 208 6.69 -16.75 -17.87
C ALA A 208 6.66 -15.71 -18.99
N LEU A 209 6.31 -14.46 -18.68
CA LEU A 209 6.29 -13.36 -19.64
C LEU A 209 7.69 -12.80 -19.90
N GLU A 210 7.83 -12.14 -21.05
CA GLU A 210 9.00 -11.31 -21.35
C GLU A 210 9.17 -10.23 -20.27
N ALA A 211 10.42 -9.96 -19.88
CA ALA A 211 10.73 -9.15 -18.71
C ALA A 211 10.08 -7.75 -18.76
N ASP A 212 10.07 -7.09 -19.92
CA ASP A 212 9.51 -5.74 -20.05
C ASP A 212 7.97 -5.72 -19.98
N VAL A 213 7.30 -6.73 -20.53
CA VAL A 213 5.84 -6.89 -20.47
C VAL A 213 5.39 -7.27 -19.07
N ALA A 214 6.13 -8.17 -18.42
CA ALA A 214 5.92 -8.56 -17.03
C ALA A 214 6.04 -7.34 -16.10
N GLU A 215 7.11 -6.55 -16.28
CA GLU A 215 7.40 -5.38 -15.46
C GLU A 215 6.33 -4.29 -15.59
N LYS A 216 5.96 -3.91 -16.83
CA LYS A 216 4.90 -2.91 -17.07
C LYS A 216 3.59 -3.33 -16.44
N SER A 217 3.21 -4.59 -16.62
CA SER A 217 1.96 -5.14 -16.08
C SER A 217 1.98 -5.20 -14.55
N HIS A 218 3.12 -5.57 -13.96
CA HIS A 218 3.30 -5.65 -12.51
C HIS A 218 3.26 -4.25 -11.86
N ASN A 219 3.90 -3.24 -12.46
CA ASN A 219 3.84 -1.87 -11.95
C ASN A 219 2.41 -1.30 -11.93
N VAL A 220 1.63 -1.59 -12.97
CA VAL A 220 0.20 -1.23 -13.03
C VAL A 220 -0.59 -1.95 -11.93
N LEU A 221 -0.35 -3.26 -11.76
CA LEU A 221 -0.98 -4.07 -10.71
C LEU A 221 -0.70 -3.50 -9.32
N VAL A 222 0.57 -3.28 -8.98
CA VAL A 222 1.00 -2.74 -7.68
C VAL A 222 0.42 -1.36 -7.41
N THR A 223 0.33 -0.50 -8.43
CA THR A 223 -0.30 0.83 -8.30
C THR A 223 -1.76 0.72 -7.84
N PHE A 224 -2.54 -0.21 -8.42
CA PHE A 224 -3.93 -0.40 -8.04
C PHE A 224 -4.09 -1.19 -6.74
N LEU A 225 -3.17 -2.10 -6.41
CA LEU A 225 -3.11 -2.71 -5.08
C LEU A 225 -2.89 -1.68 -3.98
N GLY A 226 -1.98 -0.73 -4.19
CA GLY A 226 -1.77 0.37 -3.25
C GLY A 226 -3.04 1.20 -3.03
N ARG A 227 -3.86 1.40 -4.07
CA ARG A 227 -5.16 2.07 -3.95
C ARG A 227 -6.18 1.23 -3.18
N CYS A 228 -6.27 -0.08 -3.45
CA CYS A 228 -7.11 -0.99 -2.66
C CYS A 228 -6.72 -0.97 -1.18
N CYS A 229 -5.43 -1.12 -0.88
CA CYS A 229 -4.92 -1.12 0.49
C CYS A 229 -5.24 0.18 1.21
N ARG A 230 -5.10 1.32 0.53
CA ARG A 230 -5.45 2.63 1.09
C ARG A 230 -6.95 2.71 1.41
N PHE A 231 -7.81 2.30 0.48
CA PHE A 231 -9.26 2.31 0.70
C PHE A 231 -9.67 1.41 1.87
N LEU A 232 -9.09 0.20 1.97
CA LEU A 232 -9.33 -0.72 3.10
C LEU A 232 -8.99 -0.07 4.45
N ILE A 233 -7.92 0.72 4.50
CA ILE A 233 -7.49 1.44 5.70
C ILE A 233 -8.40 2.64 5.98
N GLU A 234 -8.78 3.41 4.97
CA GLU A 234 -9.71 4.55 5.11
C GLU A 234 -11.10 4.09 5.61
N GLU A 235 -11.49 2.87 5.29
CA GLU A 235 -12.76 2.25 5.68
C GLU A 235 -12.59 1.12 6.70
N ILE A 236 -11.56 1.21 7.56
CA ILE A 236 -11.17 0.18 8.54
C ILE A 236 -12.32 -0.39 9.38
N ASN A 237 -13.32 0.42 9.72
CA ASN A 237 -14.47 0.01 10.53
C ASN A 237 -15.45 -0.91 9.78
N HIS A 238 -15.37 -0.98 8.44
CA HIS A 238 -16.22 -1.84 7.61
C HIS A 238 -15.56 -3.19 7.29
N PHE A 239 -14.23 -3.27 7.38
CA PHE A 239 -13.46 -4.44 6.99
C PHE A 239 -12.90 -5.16 8.21
N GLY A 240 -12.74 -6.48 8.10
CA GLY A 240 -12.11 -7.27 9.16
C GLY A 240 -10.60 -6.98 9.26
N GLU A 241 -10.08 -6.93 10.49
CA GLU A 241 -8.65 -6.71 10.76
C GLU A 241 -7.74 -7.72 10.04
N GLU A 242 -8.16 -8.99 9.98
CA GLU A 242 -7.42 -10.05 9.28
C GLU A 242 -7.27 -9.76 7.78
N LEU A 243 -8.34 -9.29 7.14
CA LEU A 243 -8.32 -8.92 5.72
C LEU A 243 -7.37 -7.74 5.49
N ILE A 244 -7.45 -6.71 6.32
CA ILE A 244 -6.59 -5.52 6.20
C ILE A 244 -5.13 -5.91 6.37
N ARG A 245 -4.79 -6.69 7.41
CA ARG A 245 -3.42 -7.16 7.64
C ARG A 245 -2.90 -8.02 6.49
N GLY A 246 -3.71 -8.98 6.04
CA GLY A 246 -3.38 -9.82 4.89
C GLY A 246 -3.10 -8.99 3.64
N PHE A 247 -3.94 -8.00 3.38
CA PHE A 247 -3.80 -7.13 2.21
C PHE A 247 -2.59 -6.20 2.31
N CYS A 248 -2.32 -5.61 3.47
CA CYS A 248 -1.13 -4.79 3.71
C CYS A 248 0.16 -5.58 3.47
N ASN A 249 0.26 -6.80 4.03
CA ASN A 249 1.44 -7.65 3.84
C ASN A 249 1.67 -8.00 2.38
N GLU A 250 0.60 -8.43 1.71
CA GLU A 250 0.69 -8.81 0.30
C GLU A 250 1.05 -7.61 -0.58
N CYS A 251 0.46 -6.44 -0.31
CA CYS A 251 0.79 -5.21 -1.03
C CYS A 251 2.26 -4.80 -0.82
N LEU A 252 2.77 -4.84 0.41
CA LEU A 252 4.18 -4.54 0.70
C LEU A 252 5.13 -5.51 -0.02
N ALA A 253 4.81 -6.80 0.01
CA ALA A 253 5.61 -7.82 -0.64
C ALA A 253 5.62 -7.65 -2.17
N GLU A 254 4.50 -7.25 -2.77
CA GLU A 254 4.43 -6.94 -4.21
C GLU A 254 5.18 -5.64 -4.57
N TYR A 255 5.18 -4.63 -3.71
CA TYR A 255 6.05 -3.44 -3.86
C TYR A 255 7.54 -3.84 -3.88
N ALA A 256 7.98 -4.64 -2.92
CA ALA A 256 9.37 -5.08 -2.80
C ALA A 256 9.86 -5.90 -4.01
N ARG A 257 8.96 -6.64 -4.66
CA ARG A 257 9.26 -7.42 -5.88
C ARG A 257 9.19 -6.62 -7.18
N SER A 258 8.58 -5.44 -7.16
CA SER A 258 8.40 -4.59 -8.33
C SER A 258 9.59 -3.66 -8.55
N MET A 259 9.64 -2.99 -9.71
CA MET A 259 10.60 -1.90 -9.94
C MET A 259 10.30 -0.65 -9.10
N MET A 260 9.16 -0.62 -8.40
CA MET A 260 8.78 0.43 -7.47
C MET A 260 9.20 0.11 -6.03
N LYS A 261 10.20 -0.77 -5.83
CA LYS A 261 10.71 -1.13 -4.49
C LYS A 261 11.16 0.08 -3.67
N ASP A 262 11.68 1.12 -4.34
CA ASP A 262 12.07 2.41 -3.75
C ASP A 262 10.86 3.21 -3.20
N GLN A 263 9.65 2.90 -3.67
CA GLN A 263 8.41 3.55 -3.22
C GLN A 263 7.78 2.86 -2.02
N VAL A 264 8.29 1.71 -1.57
CA VAL A 264 7.68 0.93 -0.47
C VAL A 264 7.54 1.77 0.82
N PHE A 265 8.57 2.55 1.17
CA PHE A 265 8.57 3.43 2.35
C PHE A 265 7.61 4.61 2.19
N LYS A 266 7.54 5.20 1.00
CA LYS A 266 6.58 6.27 0.70
C LYS A 266 5.15 5.76 0.77
N PHE A 267 4.90 4.56 0.27
CA PHE A 267 3.61 3.89 0.36
C PHE A 267 3.24 3.62 1.83
N ALA A 268 4.13 2.99 2.59
CA ALA A 268 3.95 2.74 4.02
C ALA A 268 3.64 4.00 4.80
N ARG A 269 4.40 5.08 4.57
CA ARG A 269 4.16 6.39 5.19
C ARG A 269 2.77 6.93 4.88
N ARG A 270 2.27 6.76 3.64
CA ARG A 270 0.89 7.14 3.27
C ARG A 270 -0.14 6.33 4.03
N ILE A 271 0.07 5.01 4.19
CA ILE A 271 -0.84 4.16 4.96
C ILE A 271 -0.83 4.56 6.45
N CYS A 272 0.34 4.74 7.06
CA CYS A 272 0.44 5.25 8.44
C CYS A 272 -0.24 6.61 8.57
N SER A 273 -0.06 7.51 7.60
CA SER A 273 -0.75 8.81 7.59
C SER A 273 -2.26 8.67 7.53
N SER A 274 -2.80 7.75 6.71
CA SER A 274 -4.23 7.46 6.69
C SER A 274 -4.71 6.93 8.03
N LEU A 275 -3.97 6.02 8.67
CA LEU A 275 -4.30 5.48 9.99
C LEU A 275 -4.38 6.56 11.07
N PHE A 276 -3.41 7.48 11.11
CA PHE A 276 -3.38 8.58 12.09
C PHE A 276 -4.44 9.67 11.83
N LEU A 277 -5.03 9.74 10.64
CA LEU A 277 -6.09 10.69 10.31
C LEU A 277 -7.50 10.17 10.67
N LEU A 278 -7.62 8.90 11.08
CA LEU A 278 -8.91 8.31 11.43
C LEU A 278 -9.33 8.73 12.83
N GLU A 279 -10.34 9.61 12.94
CA GLU A 279 -10.81 10.12 14.23
C GLU A 279 -11.78 9.17 14.96
N ARG A 280 -12.43 8.24 14.25
CA ARG A 280 -13.55 7.42 14.75
C ARG A 280 -13.27 5.92 14.88
N THR A 281 -12.01 5.51 14.81
CA THR A 281 -11.64 4.09 14.91
C THR A 281 -11.12 3.79 16.31
N ASP A 282 -11.27 2.54 16.74
CA ASP A 282 -10.62 2.07 17.96
C ASP A 282 -9.10 2.31 17.88
N SER A 283 -8.61 3.12 18.81
CA SER A 283 -7.20 3.46 18.98
C SER A 283 -6.28 2.24 19.05
N SER A 284 -6.77 1.11 19.59
CA SER A 284 -6.01 -0.14 19.72
C SER A 284 -5.75 -0.77 18.35
N VAL A 285 -6.78 -0.87 17.52
CA VAL A 285 -6.68 -1.42 16.15
C VAL A 285 -5.75 -0.55 15.29
N GLN A 286 -5.83 0.79 15.44
CA GLN A 286 -4.95 1.71 14.71
C GLN A 286 -3.47 1.50 15.04
N ILE A 287 -3.11 1.50 16.33
CA ILE A 287 -1.70 1.33 16.73
C ILE A 287 -1.20 -0.08 16.41
N ASP A 288 -2.06 -1.09 16.51
CA ASP A 288 -1.71 -2.46 16.13
C ASP A 288 -1.41 -2.57 14.63
N LEU A 289 -2.14 -1.86 13.75
CA LEU A 289 -1.83 -1.81 12.32
C LEU A 289 -0.57 -1.00 12.02
N VAL A 290 -0.36 0.15 12.67
CA VAL A 290 0.87 0.95 12.51
C VAL A 290 2.09 0.11 12.88
N THR A 291 2.04 -0.56 14.03
CA THR A 291 3.15 -1.38 14.51
C THR A 291 3.36 -2.61 13.63
N PHE A 292 2.28 -3.25 13.17
CA PHE A 292 2.34 -4.32 12.18
C PHE A 292 3.04 -3.88 10.88
N LEU A 293 2.68 -2.72 10.32
CA LEU A 293 3.30 -2.19 9.10
C LEU A 293 4.80 -1.96 9.29
N LEU A 294 5.19 -1.35 10.41
CA LEU A 294 6.62 -1.13 10.74
C LEU A 294 7.38 -2.46 10.84
N VAL A 295 6.80 -3.48 11.47
CA VAL A 295 7.40 -4.82 11.56
C VAL A 295 7.50 -5.49 10.20
N SER A 296 6.48 -5.37 9.35
CA SER A 296 6.52 -5.95 8.00
C SER A 296 7.59 -5.28 7.13
N ILE A 297 7.74 -3.96 7.23
CA ILE A 297 8.75 -3.22 6.46
C ILE A 297 10.15 -3.44 7.01
N SER A 298 10.31 -3.57 8.33
CA SER A 298 11.62 -3.84 8.93
C SER A 298 12.21 -5.16 8.41
N ARG A 299 11.37 -6.17 8.17
CA ARG A 299 11.77 -7.44 7.54
C ARG A 299 12.28 -7.24 6.11
N GLU A 300 11.61 -6.42 5.30
CA GLU A 300 12.07 -6.09 3.95
C GLU A 300 13.37 -5.26 3.98
N CYS A 301 13.50 -4.34 4.93
CA CYS A 301 14.71 -3.54 5.12
C CYS A 301 15.95 -4.40 5.44
N LYS A 302 15.79 -5.54 6.13
CA LYS A 302 16.90 -6.47 6.42
C LYS A 302 17.52 -7.09 5.17
N VAL A 303 16.75 -7.21 4.09
CA VAL A 303 17.22 -7.87 2.86
C VAL A 303 18.22 -6.99 2.10
N ASP A 304 18.09 -5.67 2.21
CA ASP A 304 18.97 -4.68 1.57
C ASP A 304 19.18 -3.46 2.49
N ILE A 305 19.89 -3.68 3.60
CA ILE A 305 20.08 -2.70 4.69
C ILE A 305 20.80 -1.43 4.20
N ASP A 306 21.79 -1.59 3.32
CA ASP A 306 22.64 -0.47 2.87
C ASP A 306 21.84 0.58 2.08
N ASN A 307 20.78 0.18 1.37
CA ASN A 307 19.98 1.09 0.54
C ASN A 307 18.70 1.61 1.21
N ASN A 308 18.20 0.93 2.25
CA ASN A 308 16.84 1.15 2.77
C ASN A 308 16.79 1.65 4.22
N ALA A 309 17.92 1.64 4.93
CA ALA A 309 17.96 1.99 6.35
C ALA A 309 17.52 3.44 6.63
N MET A 310 17.86 4.38 5.74
CA MET A 310 17.49 5.79 5.91
C MET A 310 15.98 5.99 5.81
N GLU A 311 15.37 5.47 4.75
CA GLU A 311 13.94 5.58 4.51
C GLU A 311 13.12 4.87 5.59
N PHE A 312 13.64 3.76 6.13
CA PHE A 312 13.04 3.09 7.28
C PHE A 312 13.10 3.95 8.54
N VAL A 313 14.26 4.56 8.85
CA VAL A 313 14.40 5.45 10.01
C VAL A 313 13.51 6.69 9.87
N GLU A 314 13.38 7.27 8.67
CA GLU A 314 12.45 8.39 8.43
C GLU A 314 10.98 8.00 8.65
N LEU A 315 10.60 6.77 8.28
CA LEU A 315 9.27 6.25 8.55
C LEU A 315 9.05 6.08 10.07
N VAL A 316 10.04 5.57 10.79
CA VAL A 316 10.00 5.44 12.26
C VAL A 316 9.91 6.81 12.93
N ASP A 317 10.71 7.79 12.50
CA ASP A 317 10.65 9.18 12.96
C ASP A 317 9.23 9.75 12.81
N TYR A 318 8.66 9.62 11.61
CA TYR A 318 7.30 10.06 11.32
C TYR A 318 6.27 9.40 12.26
N CYS A 319 6.34 8.08 12.43
CA CYS A 319 5.44 7.34 13.32
C CYS A 319 5.64 7.75 14.79
N ALA A 320 6.87 7.99 15.25
CA ALA A 320 7.16 8.39 16.62
C ALA A 320 6.54 9.76 16.95
N TYR A 321 6.69 10.75 16.06
CA TYR A 321 6.04 12.06 16.23
C TYR A 321 4.51 11.92 16.25
N LYS A 322 3.93 11.15 15.34
CA LYS A 322 2.48 10.94 15.30
C LYS A 322 1.92 10.19 16.50
N CYS A 323 2.63 9.19 17.01
CA CYS A 323 2.26 8.50 18.24
C CYS A 323 2.32 9.41 19.46
N ARG A 324 3.31 10.31 19.51
CA ARG A 324 3.41 11.31 20.57
C ARG A 324 2.22 12.26 20.59
N ASP A 325 1.77 12.69 19.42
CA ASP A 325 0.58 13.54 19.28
C ASP A 325 -0.73 12.77 19.60
N ALA A 326 -0.79 11.48 19.26
CA ALA A 326 -1.99 10.64 19.43
C ALA A 326 -2.25 10.20 20.89
N GLY A 327 -1.21 10.14 21.73
CA GLY A 327 -1.36 9.93 23.17
C GLY A 327 -0.51 8.79 23.75
N THR A 328 -0.68 8.54 25.05
CA THR A 328 0.19 7.67 25.84
C THR A 328 0.13 6.19 25.42
N THR A 329 -1.05 5.68 25.08
CA THR A 329 -1.23 4.29 24.59
C THR A 329 -0.48 4.05 23.29
N PHE A 330 -0.50 5.03 22.38
CA PHE A 330 0.27 4.97 21.13
C PHE A 330 1.77 4.97 21.40
N CYS A 331 2.23 5.85 22.30
CA CYS A 331 3.63 5.94 22.68
C CYS A 331 4.16 4.65 23.30
N SER A 332 3.48 4.10 24.31
CA SER A 332 3.93 2.90 25.02
C SER A 332 3.96 1.67 24.12
N THR A 333 2.94 1.52 23.27
CA THR A 333 2.85 0.39 22.33
C THR A 333 3.94 0.48 21.26
N LEU A 334 4.14 1.67 20.66
CA LEU A 334 5.20 1.86 19.68
C LEU A 334 6.59 1.69 20.31
N ALA A 335 6.84 2.26 21.50
CA ALA A 335 8.13 2.14 22.19
C ALA A 335 8.53 0.67 22.43
N LYS A 336 7.58 -0.14 22.93
CA LYS A 336 7.79 -1.58 23.10
C LYS A 336 8.18 -2.25 21.78
N ARG A 337 7.44 -1.96 20.71
CA ARG A 337 7.68 -2.55 19.38
C ARG A 337 9.00 -2.11 18.75
N LEU A 338 9.41 -0.85 18.93
CA LEU A 338 10.71 -0.37 18.47
C LEU A 338 11.87 -1.08 19.20
N ASN A 339 11.74 -1.30 20.51
CA ASN A 339 12.72 -2.08 21.28
C ASN A 339 12.78 -3.54 20.82
N ASP A 340 11.63 -4.17 20.59
CA ASP A 340 11.56 -5.54 20.04
C ASP A 340 12.29 -5.61 18.68
N MET A 341 12.03 -4.66 17.77
CA MET A 341 12.66 -4.61 16.45
C MET A 341 14.15 -4.26 16.49
N ALA A 342 14.61 -3.45 17.45
CA ALA A 342 16.03 -3.12 17.58
C ALA A 342 16.91 -4.37 17.82
N GLY A 343 16.33 -5.41 18.44
CA GLY A 343 16.94 -6.74 18.57
C GLY A 343 17.39 -7.36 17.25
N ASP A 344 16.78 -6.95 16.15
CA ASP A 344 16.97 -7.60 14.86
C ASP A 344 18.03 -6.95 13.94
N PHE A 345 18.55 -5.77 14.28
CA PHE A 345 19.42 -4.95 13.41
C PHE A 345 20.92 -4.99 13.79
N HIS A 346 21.35 -5.98 14.59
CA HIS A 346 22.68 -6.03 15.24
C HIS A 346 23.92 -6.06 14.32
N GLN A 347 23.75 -6.08 12.99
CA GLN A 347 24.84 -6.14 12.00
C GLN A 347 24.73 -5.07 10.89
N ALA A 348 23.89 -4.05 11.06
CA ALA A 348 23.64 -3.04 10.04
C ALA A 348 24.78 -1.99 9.92
N THR A 349 25.15 -1.62 8.68
CA THR A 349 26.15 -0.57 8.36
C THR A 349 25.80 0.80 8.96
N ILE A 350 24.50 1.07 9.13
CA ILE A 350 23.94 2.20 9.86
C ILE A 350 23.43 1.65 11.21
N PRO A 351 23.67 2.34 12.34
CA PRO A 351 23.26 1.90 13.67
C PRO A 351 21.75 2.06 13.90
N VAL A 352 20.94 1.40 13.06
CA VAL A 352 19.48 1.45 13.09
C VAL A 352 18.98 0.96 14.45
N ASP A 353 19.57 -0.10 15.00
CA ASP A 353 19.23 -0.64 16.32
C ASP A 353 19.33 0.44 17.44
N LEU A 354 20.41 1.22 17.45
CA LEU A 354 20.60 2.29 18.42
C LEU A 354 19.58 3.41 18.22
N ILE A 355 19.33 3.80 16.95
CA ILE A 355 18.35 4.83 16.61
C ILE A 355 16.94 4.42 17.06
N LEU A 356 16.53 3.17 16.79
CA LEU A 356 15.21 2.66 17.21
C LEU A 356 15.06 2.70 18.73
N ARG A 357 16.09 2.30 19.49
CA ARG A 357 16.10 2.33 20.97
C ARG A 357 16.01 3.76 21.51
N LEU A 358 16.62 4.73 20.84
CA LEU A 358 16.51 6.15 21.22
C LEU A 358 15.10 6.70 20.97
N TYR A 359 14.47 6.39 19.84
CA TYR A 359 13.05 6.75 19.63
C TYR A 359 12.14 6.09 20.67
N ALA A 360 12.37 4.80 20.97
CA ALA A 360 11.63 4.08 22.01
C ALA A 360 11.75 4.78 23.38
N THR A 361 12.98 5.17 23.73
CA THR A 361 13.27 5.89 24.98
C THR A 361 12.57 7.26 25.02
N GLY A 362 12.59 8.02 23.93
CA GLY A 362 11.88 9.31 23.85
C GLY A 362 10.35 9.18 23.97
N LEU A 363 9.77 8.12 23.40
CA LEU A 363 8.34 7.80 23.54
C LEU A 363 7.99 7.43 25.00
N ASP A 364 8.82 6.64 25.66
CA ASP A 364 8.67 6.29 27.08
C ASP A 364 8.66 7.52 27.99
N PHE A 365 9.56 8.48 27.76
CA PHE A 365 9.55 9.76 28.48
C PHE A 365 8.30 10.59 28.19
N SER A 366 7.82 10.59 26.94
CA SER A 366 6.59 11.28 26.56
C SER A 366 5.36 10.75 27.31
N VAL A 367 5.27 9.43 27.51
CA VAL A 367 4.18 8.81 28.31
C VAL A 367 4.15 9.35 29.73
N ARG A 368 5.33 9.55 30.34
CA ARG A 368 5.47 9.98 31.73
C ARG A 368 5.14 11.44 31.93
N ASN A 369 5.55 12.30 31.00
CA ASN A 369 5.18 13.72 31.01
C ASN A 369 3.66 13.92 31.05
N VAL A 370 2.91 13.10 30.31
CA VAL A 370 1.44 13.19 30.32
C VAL A 370 0.87 12.72 31.66
N LYS A 371 1.41 11.64 32.26
CA LYS A 371 0.98 11.17 33.58
C LYS A 371 1.20 12.22 34.67
N LEU A 372 2.36 12.87 34.69
CA LEU A 372 2.68 13.95 35.63
C LEU A 372 1.72 15.12 35.50
N LYS A 373 1.46 15.60 34.27
CA LYS A 373 0.51 16.71 34.00
C LYS A 373 -0.93 16.41 34.47
N TYR A 374 -1.35 15.14 34.46
CA TYR A 374 -2.72 14.75 34.85
C TYR A 374 -2.87 14.58 36.37
N ASN A 375 -1.82 14.11 37.04
CA ASN A 375 -1.78 14.01 38.50
C ASN A 375 -1.84 15.41 39.14
N ASP A 376 -1.09 16.39 38.61
CA ASP A 376 -1.13 17.81 39.04
C ASP A 376 -2.55 18.45 38.98
N CYS A 377 -3.45 17.92 38.14
CA CYS A 377 -4.79 18.48 37.95
C CYS A 377 -5.87 17.85 38.85
N THR A 378 -5.59 16.74 39.54
CA THR A 378 -6.62 15.97 40.29
C THR A 378 -6.39 15.91 41.80
N THR A 379 -5.21 16.24 42.30
CA THR A 379 -4.90 16.22 43.75
C THR A 379 -5.14 17.57 44.42
N SER A 380 -6.41 17.94 44.61
CA SER A 380 -6.75 18.86 45.70
C SER A 380 -6.62 18.07 47.02
N LYS A 381 -5.54 18.36 47.76
CA LYS A 381 -5.25 17.95 49.15
C LYS A 381 -4.71 16.53 49.36
N GLY A 382 -3.40 16.47 49.62
CA GLY A 382 -2.88 15.76 50.79
C GLY A 382 -2.32 14.35 50.60
N VAL A 383 -1.82 13.98 49.42
CA VAL A 383 -0.98 12.79 49.24
C VAL A 383 0.22 13.19 48.40
N GLU A 384 1.42 12.76 48.79
CA GLU A 384 2.72 13.03 48.17
C GLU A 384 2.61 13.10 46.64
N ASP A 385 2.72 14.32 46.10
CA ASP A 385 2.75 14.55 44.65
C ASP A 385 4.06 13.96 44.11
N ASP A 386 3.96 12.85 43.38
CA ASP A 386 5.07 12.25 42.64
C ASP A 386 5.72 13.33 41.76
N SER A 387 6.89 13.81 42.17
CA SER A 387 7.60 14.87 41.47
C SER A 387 8.16 14.37 40.14
N ALA A 388 8.45 15.28 39.20
CA ALA A 388 9.18 14.88 38.00
C ALA A 388 10.59 14.36 38.35
N ILE A 389 11.10 14.74 39.53
CA ILE A 389 12.34 14.26 40.14
C ILE A 389 12.24 12.78 40.50
N ASP A 390 11.13 12.36 41.12
CA ASP A 390 10.90 10.95 41.48
C ASP A 390 10.82 10.08 40.23
N VAL A 391 10.24 10.60 39.15
CA VAL A 391 10.22 9.91 37.85
C VAL A 391 11.62 9.76 37.24
N LEU A 392 12.50 10.76 37.36
CA LEU A 392 13.89 10.65 36.89
C LEU A 392 14.71 9.71 37.79
N PHE A 393 14.46 9.73 39.10
CA PHE A 393 15.13 8.87 40.07
C PHE A 393 14.74 7.40 39.91
N LEU A 394 13.45 7.11 39.75
CA LEU A 394 12.92 5.76 39.47
C LEU A 394 13.43 5.19 38.13
N GLU A 395 13.93 6.05 37.24
CA GLU A 395 14.41 5.67 35.91
C GLU A 395 15.92 5.84 35.74
N ARG A 396 16.68 5.87 36.84
CA ARG A 396 18.15 5.91 36.81
C ARG A 396 18.74 4.88 35.86
N ASP A 397 18.20 3.66 35.84
CA ASP A 397 18.65 2.59 34.95
C ASP A 397 18.40 2.92 33.48
N LYS A 398 17.29 3.59 33.14
CA LYS A 398 17.01 4.02 31.77
C LYS A 398 17.86 5.21 31.36
N LEU A 399 18.15 6.14 32.26
CA LEU A 399 19.08 7.25 32.01
C LEU A 399 20.51 6.73 31.80
N HIS A 400 20.92 5.73 32.58
CA HIS A 400 22.22 5.07 32.40
C HIS A 400 22.28 4.33 31.06
N ASN A 401 21.24 3.57 30.71
CA ASN A 401 21.12 2.94 29.39
C ASN A 401 21.12 3.96 28.25
N LEU A 402 20.45 5.10 28.44
CA LEU A 402 20.43 6.20 27.47
C LEU A 402 21.82 6.80 27.26
N SER A 403 22.58 7.04 28.33
CA SER A 403 23.97 7.49 28.25
C SER A 403 24.82 6.49 27.45
N GLY A 404 24.67 5.19 27.73
CA GLY A 404 25.32 4.14 26.95
C GLY A 404 24.96 4.17 25.45
N LEU A 405 23.66 4.31 25.13
CA LEU A 405 23.17 4.40 23.74
C LEU A 405 23.74 5.63 23.01
N LEU A 406 23.75 6.79 23.67
CA LEU A 406 24.29 8.03 23.12
C LEU A 406 25.81 7.92 22.90
N GLY A 407 26.54 7.30 23.82
CA GLY A 407 27.97 7.07 23.67
C GLY A 407 28.31 6.12 22.53
N LEU A 408 27.57 5.03 22.38
CA LEU A 408 27.74 4.09 21.26
C LEU A 408 27.45 4.77 19.92
N LEU A 409 26.37 5.55 19.84
CA LEU A 409 25.97 6.22 18.61
C LEU A 409 26.89 7.40 18.24
N GLY A 410 27.35 8.15 19.24
CA GLY A 410 28.37 9.19 19.09
C GLY A 410 29.69 8.63 18.54
N ASN A 411 30.10 7.46 19.03
CA ASN A 411 31.26 6.73 18.51
C ASN A 411 31.04 6.25 17.06
N CYS A 412 29.85 5.74 16.72
CA CYS A 412 29.50 5.32 15.36
C CYS A 412 29.53 6.49 14.36
N CYS A 413 29.01 7.67 14.74
CA CYS A 413 29.01 8.84 13.86
C CYS A 413 30.28 9.73 14.01
N ASN A 414 31.29 9.33 14.80
CA ASN A 414 32.55 10.07 15.08
C ASN A 414 32.35 11.52 15.57
N ILE A 415 31.38 11.71 16.45
CA ILE A 415 31.09 13.01 17.03
C ILE A 415 32.18 13.33 18.07
N GLY A 416 32.81 14.50 17.97
CA GLY A 416 33.89 14.93 18.87
C GLY A 416 35.32 14.53 18.46
N LYS A 417 35.52 13.74 17.39
CA LYS A 417 36.87 13.39 16.92
C LYS A 417 37.37 14.37 15.85
N SER A 418 38.23 15.29 16.27
CA SER A 418 39.04 16.10 15.36
C SER A 418 40.25 15.31 14.86
N ASP A 419 40.29 15.05 13.56
CA ASP A 419 41.36 14.46 12.74
C ASP A 419 41.66 12.95 12.83
N PRO A 420 41.97 12.31 11.67
CA PRO A 420 42.37 10.92 11.60
C PRO A 420 43.88 10.81 11.81
N SER A 421 44.34 10.78 13.06
CA SER A 421 45.72 10.38 13.30
C SER A 421 45.90 9.53 14.56
N ILE A 422 46.28 8.27 14.30
CA ILE A 422 47.19 7.42 15.07
C ILE A 422 46.74 7.04 16.50
N ALA A 423 45.94 5.97 16.51
CA ALA A 423 46.03 4.80 17.38
C ALA A 423 45.93 4.94 18.92
N SER A 424 44.91 4.27 19.47
CA SER A 424 45.20 3.11 20.32
C SER A 424 44.40 1.90 19.82
N ASP A 425 45.15 0.84 19.47
CA ASP A 425 44.72 -0.33 18.70
C ASP A 425 44.01 -1.40 19.56
N VAL A 426 43.43 -1.02 20.71
CA VAL A 426 42.95 -2.01 21.70
C VAL A 426 41.47 -1.89 22.07
N GLU A 427 40.79 -0.76 21.80
CA GLU A 427 39.33 -0.64 22.10
C GLU A 427 38.43 -0.42 20.87
N CYS A 428 39.00 -0.21 19.68
CA CYS A 428 38.21 0.09 18.48
C CYS A 428 37.95 -1.16 17.59
N LYS A 429 37.62 -2.31 18.18
CA LYS A 429 37.19 -3.49 17.41
C LYS A 429 35.69 -3.51 17.07
N ASN A 430 34.91 -2.60 17.65
CA ASN A 430 33.45 -2.59 17.48
C ASN A 430 32.91 -1.42 16.66
N SER A 431 33.76 -0.51 16.15
CA SER A 431 33.28 0.57 15.28
C SER A 431 33.05 0.03 13.87
N LEU A 432 31.81 -0.35 13.57
CA LEU A 432 31.41 -0.61 12.19
C LEU A 432 31.50 0.72 11.41
N PRO A 433 32.35 0.84 10.38
CA PRO A 433 32.49 2.09 9.64
C PRO A 433 31.19 2.37 8.87
N CYS A 434 30.45 3.40 9.29
CA CYS A 434 29.29 3.88 8.55
C CYS A 434 29.77 4.44 7.19
N LYS A 435 29.38 3.79 6.09
CA LYS A 435 29.76 4.17 4.72
C LYS A 435 29.22 5.57 4.34
N ASP A 436 28.12 6.01 4.96
CA ASP A 436 27.52 7.34 4.76
C ASP A 436 27.41 8.11 6.09
N LYS A 437 28.52 8.74 6.48
CA LYS A 437 28.63 9.50 7.74
C LYS A 437 27.61 10.66 7.82
N LYS A 438 27.30 11.30 6.69
CA LYS A 438 26.38 12.44 6.66
C LYS A 438 24.95 11.97 6.95
N ALA A 439 24.55 10.84 6.38
CA ALA A 439 23.29 10.19 6.68
C ALA A 439 23.18 9.80 8.17
N CYS A 440 24.21 9.15 8.74
CA CYS A 440 24.29 8.79 10.17
C CYS A 440 24.02 10.01 11.07
N LEU A 441 24.71 11.11 10.78
CA LEU A 441 24.60 12.35 11.55
C LEU A 441 23.19 12.96 11.47
N VAL A 442 22.59 13.03 10.27
CA VAL A 442 21.23 13.57 10.11
C VAL A 442 20.21 12.75 10.91
N MET A 443 20.28 11.42 10.82
CA MET A 443 19.41 10.53 11.60
C MET A 443 19.61 10.75 13.10
N TYR A 444 20.87 10.77 13.55
CA TYR A 444 21.21 11.02 14.96
C TYR A 444 20.64 12.34 15.48
N TYR A 445 20.82 13.45 14.74
CA TYR A 445 20.29 14.74 15.15
C TYR A 445 18.76 14.77 15.21
N ASN A 446 18.07 14.12 14.28
CA ASN A 446 16.61 14.03 14.30
C ASN A 446 16.11 13.26 15.52
N THR A 447 16.75 12.13 15.83
CA THR A 447 16.41 11.32 17.00
C THR A 447 16.72 12.04 18.31
N LEU A 448 17.86 12.73 18.41
CA LEU A 448 18.17 13.59 19.53
C LEU A 448 17.14 14.70 19.71
N LYS A 449 16.75 15.38 18.64
CA LYS A 449 15.71 16.41 18.69
C LYS A 449 14.40 15.85 19.22
N PHE A 450 14.00 14.67 18.77
CA PHE A 450 12.80 13.99 19.25
C PHE A 450 12.88 13.65 20.74
N LEU A 451 14.02 13.12 21.21
CA LEU A 451 14.27 12.74 22.60
C LEU A 451 14.40 13.94 23.55
N CYS A 452 15.09 15.00 23.13
CA CYS A 452 15.34 16.17 23.97
C CYS A 452 14.05 16.94 24.28
N GLN A 453 13.04 16.90 23.42
CA GLN A 453 11.79 17.59 23.65
C GLN A 453 11.04 17.11 24.92
N PRO A 454 10.71 15.81 25.10
CA PRO A 454 10.07 15.35 26.33
C PRO A 454 10.96 15.52 27.56
N LEU A 455 12.29 15.37 27.44
CA LEU A 455 13.20 15.65 28.56
C LEU A 455 13.14 17.12 28.98
N ALA A 456 13.19 18.05 28.02
CA ALA A 456 13.08 19.49 28.31
C ALA A 456 11.72 19.86 28.89
N GLU A 457 10.63 19.22 28.46
CA GLU A 457 9.31 19.42 29.05
C GLU A 457 9.28 19.01 30.52
N LEU A 458 9.87 17.85 30.86
CA LEU A 458 9.96 17.33 32.23
C LEU A 458 10.73 18.27 33.16
N VAL A 459 11.86 18.77 32.66
CA VAL A 459 12.70 19.75 33.36
C VAL A 459 11.95 21.06 33.60
N ASN A 460 11.27 21.55 32.56
CA ASN A 460 10.57 22.82 32.63
C ASN A 460 9.32 22.74 33.51
N SER A 461 8.62 21.60 33.55
CA SER A 461 7.52 21.40 34.51
C SER A 461 8.03 21.39 35.94
N GLU A 462 9.14 20.72 36.20
CA GLU A 462 9.73 20.68 37.55
C GLU A 462 10.19 22.06 38.01
N LYS A 463 10.88 22.80 37.14
CA LYS A 463 11.25 24.19 37.40
C LYS A 463 10.03 25.06 37.73
N LYS A 464 8.90 24.88 37.03
CA LYS A 464 7.67 25.62 37.31
C LYS A 464 7.07 25.25 38.65
N ARG A 465 7.09 23.97 39.03
CA ARG A 465 6.60 23.49 40.33
C ARG A 465 7.39 24.11 41.48
N ILE A 466 8.72 24.05 41.42
CA ILE A 466 9.62 24.71 42.37
C ILE A 466 9.34 26.22 42.49
N LEU A 467 9.12 26.90 41.35
CA LEU A 467 8.82 28.33 41.33
C LEU A 467 7.38 28.67 41.79
N ALA A 468 6.45 27.72 41.72
CA ALA A 468 5.07 27.88 42.18
C ALA A 468 4.91 27.61 43.68
N GLU A 469 5.72 26.70 44.24
CA GLU A 469 5.77 26.38 45.67
C GLU A 469 6.47 27.45 46.53
N THR A 470 6.87 28.58 45.93
CA THR A 470 7.54 29.70 46.62
C THR A 470 6.67 30.50 47.62
N GLU A 471 5.54 29.96 48.09
CA GLU A 471 4.84 30.45 49.29
C GLU A 471 4.83 29.46 50.48
N ALA A 472 5.41 28.26 50.35
CA ALA A 472 5.61 27.36 51.48
C ALA A 472 7.05 26.85 51.52
N SER A 473 7.83 27.43 52.44
CA SER A 473 9.20 27.05 52.75
C SER A 473 9.29 25.63 53.32
N SER A 474 9.67 24.65 52.50
CA SER A 474 10.47 23.48 52.89
C SER A 474 10.61 22.54 51.68
N ASP A 475 11.72 22.62 50.95
CA ASP A 475 12.26 21.48 50.17
C ASP A 475 13.62 21.83 49.55
N SER A 476 14.62 22.07 50.40
CA SER A 476 16.01 22.26 49.95
C SER A 476 16.67 20.95 49.48
N SER A 477 16.13 19.78 49.88
CA SER A 477 16.60 18.45 49.48
C SER A 477 16.23 18.11 48.04
N SER A 478 15.01 18.42 47.62
CA SER A 478 14.47 18.15 46.28
C SER A 478 15.25 18.93 45.20
N LEU A 479 15.63 20.18 45.50
CA LEU A 479 16.48 21.02 44.66
C LEU A 479 17.92 20.49 44.50
N CYS A 480 18.53 19.96 45.58
CA CYS A 480 19.85 19.34 45.50
C CYS A 480 19.80 18.06 44.64
N ILE A 481 18.73 17.28 44.74
CA ILE A 481 18.53 16.07 43.95
C ILE A 481 18.29 16.40 42.47
N ILE A 482 17.55 17.47 42.15
CA ILE A 482 17.41 17.97 40.77
C ILE A 482 18.76 18.38 40.22
N GLN A 483 19.53 19.15 40.99
CA GLN A 483 20.83 19.63 40.57
C GLN A 483 21.81 18.49 40.35
N ASP A 484 21.84 17.48 41.24
CA ASP A 484 22.64 16.27 41.10
C ASP A 484 22.18 15.39 39.92
N THR A 485 20.88 15.29 39.66
CA THR A 485 20.35 14.53 38.51
C THR A 485 20.67 15.24 37.19
N PHE A 486 20.61 16.57 37.18
CA PHE A 486 21.05 17.38 36.05
C PHE A 486 22.54 17.31 35.84
N TYR A 487 23.35 17.36 36.90
CA TYR A 487 24.79 17.17 36.80
C TYR A 487 25.13 15.76 36.35
N GLN A 488 24.43 14.72 36.81
CA GLN A 488 24.61 13.35 36.32
C GLN A 488 24.20 13.21 34.85
N PHE A 489 23.10 13.84 34.41
CA PHE A 489 22.67 13.85 33.02
C PHE A 489 23.65 14.62 32.13
N CYS A 490 24.06 15.83 32.56
CA CYS A 490 25.02 16.68 31.88
C CYS A 490 26.41 16.04 31.86
N ASP A 491 26.91 15.49 32.97
CA ASP A 491 28.20 14.78 32.99
C ASP A 491 28.14 13.55 32.09
N SER A 492 27.02 12.82 32.04
CA SER A 492 26.85 11.71 31.09
C SER A 492 26.80 12.15 29.63
N PHE A 493 26.33 13.37 29.35
CA PHE A 493 26.19 13.95 28.01
C PHE A 493 27.46 14.68 27.54
N PHE A 494 28.16 15.38 28.45
CA PHE A 494 29.36 16.20 28.19
C PHE A 494 30.67 15.47 28.46
N SER A 495 30.67 14.34 29.19
CA SER A 495 31.85 13.46 29.25
C SER A 495 32.13 12.75 27.92
N LEU A 496 31.24 12.88 26.93
CA LEU A 496 31.45 12.46 25.53
C LEU A 496 32.19 13.53 24.69
N GLU A 497 32.46 14.72 25.25
CA GLU A 497 33.23 15.80 24.60
C GLU A 497 34.66 15.95 25.18
N ARG A 498 35.22 14.93 25.84
CA ARG A 498 36.64 14.92 26.25
C ARG A 498 37.45 13.86 25.54
#